data_AF-A0A2J0MVI5-F1
#
_entry.id   AF-A0A2J0MVI5-F1
#
_cell.length_a   1.000
_cell.length_b   1.000
_cell.length_c   1.000
_cell.angle_alpha   90.00
_cell.angle_beta   90.00
_cell.angle_gamma   90.00
#
_symmetry.space_group_name_H-M   'P 1'
#
loop_
_entity.id
_entity.type
_entity.pdbx_description
1 polymer ?
#
loop_
_entity_poly.entity_id
_entity_poly.type
_entity_poly.pdbx_seq_one_letter_code
_entity_poly.pdbx_strand_id
1 'polypeptide(L)'
;FLAWAYSAEPYRLKKFPGVATFISSIASLLILFVGFFLFSGDKNLTGLSWRVILLISTALTLSLPIKDFKDIEGDKKYGVWTIPVLLGESGGRLVVSAGVFISFMLSVFLLNELRLFWWAILFGGASYLIITSRKIKPHLLFWWILAAVGAYGLILMKIVFL
;
A
#
# COMPACT_ATOMS: atom_id res chain seq x y z
N PHE A 1 18.63 7.90 7.89
CA PHE A 1 17.82 8.83 8.68
C PHE A 1 16.38 8.32 8.92
N LEU A 2 15.56 8.09 7.88
CA LEU A 2 14.15 7.67 8.04
C LEU A 2 13.96 6.45 8.95
N ALA A 3 14.76 5.40 8.78
CA ALA A 3 14.71 4.21 9.64
C ALA A 3 15.00 4.50 11.12
N TRP A 4 15.90 5.45 11.40
CA TRP A 4 16.19 5.89 12.76
C TRP A 4 15.02 6.69 13.34
N ALA A 5 14.49 7.69 12.62
CA ALA A 5 13.34 8.47 13.07
C ALA A 5 12.07 7.61 13.27
N TYR A 6 11.92 6.54 12.46
CA TYR A 6 10.83 5.58 12.59
C TYR A 6 10.90 4.77 13.89
N SER A 7 12.09 4.36 14.32
CA SER A 7 12.28 3.37 15.39
C SER A 7 12.82 3.92 16.72
N ALA A 8 13.64 4.96 16.68
CA ALA A 8 14.41 5.46 17.82
C ALA A 8 13.81 6.74 18.43
N GLU A 9 14.20 7.01 19.68
CA GLU A 9 13.86 8.25 20.38
C GLU A 9 14.62 9.45 19.79
N PRO A 10 14.04 10.67 19.83
CA PRO A 10 12.79 11.05 20.51
C PRO A 10 11.50 10.77 19.72
N TYR A 11 11.59 10.49 18.41
CA TYR A 11 10.41 10.52 17.54
C TYR A 11 9.56 9.24 17.58
N ARG A 12 10.18 8.06 17.49
CA ARG A 12 9.52 6.73 17.46
C ARG A 12 8.22 6.72 16.63
N LEU A 13 8.30 7.22 15.39
CA LEU A 13 7.13 7.51 14.55
C LEU A 13 6.25 6.30 14.26
N LYS A 14 6.80 5.08 14.40
CA LYS A 14 6.04 3.82 14.32
C LYS A 14 4.83 3.75 15.26
N LYS A 15 4.80 4.53 16.34
CA LYS A 15 3.68 4.56 17.30
C LYS A 15 2.42 5.25 16.76
N PHE A 16 2.50 5.99 15.65
CA PHE A 16 1.38 6.72 15.08
C PHE A 16 0.94 6.05 13.77
N PRO A 17 -0.26 5.46 13.66
CA PRO A 17 -0.61 4.52 12.59
C PRO A 17 -0.52 5.11 11.18
N GLY A 18 -1.09 6.31 10.98
CA GLY A 18 -1.05 7.00 9.68
C GLY A 18 0.36 7.51 9.33
N VAL A 19 1.11 7.99 10.31
CA VAL A 19 2.47 8.50 10.09
C VAL A 19 3.43 7.35 9.83
N ALA A 20 3.31 6.25 10.56
CA ALA A 20 4.13 5.06 10.40
C ALA A 20 4.01 4.47 8.98
N THR A 21 2.79 4.38 8.48
CA THR A 21 2.48 3.83 7.15
C THR A 21 2.85 4.81 6.04
N PHE A 22 2.68 6.11 6.25
CA PHE A 22 3.20 7.14 5.35
C PHE A 22 4.73 7.15 5.26
N ILE A 23 5.45 7.09 6.38
CA ILE A 23 6.92 7.03 6.36
C ILE A 23 7.41 5.74 5.70
N SER A 24 6.71 4.63 5.93
CA SER A 24 7.00 3.37 5.26
C SER A 24 6.78 3.47 3.75
N SER A 25 5.72 4.15 3.28
CA SER A 25 5.48 4.36 1.85
C SER A 25 6.54 5.27 1.22
N ILE A 26 6.99 6.32 1.92
CA ILE A 26 8.12 7.15 1.47
C ILE A 26 9.40 6.33 1.36
N ALA A 27 9.70 5.46 2.32
CA ALA A 27 10.87 4.58 2.24
C ALA A 27 10.80 3.65 1.01
N SER A 28 9.64 3.08 0.71
CA SER A 28 9.42 2.29 -0.51
C SER A 28 9.52 3.14 -1.79
N LEU A 29 9.04 4.38 -1.75
CA LEU A 29 9.14 5.31 -2.88
C LEU A 29 10.60 5.69 -3.17
N LEU A 30 11.45 5.82 -2.15
CA LEU A 30 12.90 6.04 -2.34
C LEU A 30 13.55 4.86 -3.08
N ILE A 31 13.10 3.62 -2.83
CA ILE A 31 13.58 2.45 -3.58
C ILE A 31 13.19 2.56 -5.05
N LEU A 32 11.96 2.99 -5.35
CA LEU A 32 11.54 3.28 -6.73
C LEU A 32 12.42 4.37 -7.36
N PHE A 33 12.70 5.47 -6.66
CA PHE A 33 13.55 6.54 -7.18
C PHE A 33 14.96 6.06 -7.49
N VAL A 34 15.56 5.26 -6.61
CA VAL A 34 16.87 4.65 -6.86
C VAL A 34 16.81 3.75 -8.09
N GLY A 35 15.79 2.89 -8.20
CA GLY A 35 15.60 2.04 -9.38
C GLY A 35 15.47 2.86 -10.66
N PHE A 36 14.59 3.87 -10.67
CA PHE A 36 14.42 4.76 -11.81
C PHE A 36 15.74 5.42 -12.21
N PHE A 37 16.45 6.03 -11.26
CA PHE A 37 17.72 6.73 -11.49
C PHE A 37 18.83 5.84 -12.07
N LEU A 38 18.83 4.55 -11.72
CA LEU A 38 19.80 3.58 -12.25
C LEU A 38 19.48 3.14 -13.69
N PHE A 39 18.19 3.14 -14.08
CA PHE A 39 17.74 2.58 -15.36
C PHE A 39 17.27 3.62 -16.39
N SER A 40 16.96 4.86 -15.98
CA SER A 40 16.46 5.92 -16.87
C SER A 40 17.53 6.48 -17.82
N GLY A 41 18.82 6.20 -17.58
CA GLY A 41 19.95 6.79 -18.30
C GLY A 41 20.20 8.25 -17.94
N ASP A 42 19.13 9.01 -17.71
CA ASP A 42 19.15 10.35 -17.14
C ASP A 42 19.26 10.29 -15.62
N LYS A 43 20.30 10.93 -15.06
CA LYS A 43 20.55 11.06 -13.62
C LYS A 43 19.60 12.07 -12.96
N ASN A 44 18.32 12.00 -13.25
CA ASN A 44 17.29 12.87 -12.70
C ASN A 44 15.93 12.14 -12.65
N LEU A 45 14.91 12.78 -12.06
CA LEU A 45 13.55 12.23 -11.93
C LEU A 45 12.57 12.85 -12.93
N THR A 46 13.02 13.65 -13.91
CA THR A 46 12.10 14.43 -14.76
C THR A 46 11.24 13.55 -15.66
N GLY A 47 11.73 12.35 -16.03
CA GLY A 47 10.94 11.36 -16.76
C GLY A 47 9.90 10.60 -15.92
N LEU A 48 9.93 10.72 -14.59
CA LEU A 48 8.98 10.04 -13.71
C LEU A 48 7.75 10.92 -13.47
N SER A 49 6.60 10.48 -13.97
CA SER A 49 5.33 11.20 -13.80
C SER A 49 4.97 11.38 -12.32
N TRP A 50 4.71 12.62 -11.91
CA TRP A 50 4.26 12.95 -10.55
C TRP A 50 2.99 12.19 -10.16
N ARG A 51 2.15 11.82 -11.13
CA ARG A 51 0.93 11.03 -10.88
C ARG A 51 1.25 9.61 -10.41
N VAL A 52 2.31 9.01 -10.94
CA VAL A 52 2.81 7.69 -10.50
C VAL A 52 3.39 7.78 -9.10
N ILE A 53 4.14 8.85 -8.80
CA ILE A 53 4.68 9.13 -7.47
C ILE A 53 3.54 9.24 -6.45
N LEU A 54 2.51 10.03 -6.79
CA LEU A 54 1.34 10.22 -5.93
C LEU A 54 0.55 8.91 -5.77
N LEU A 55 0.34 8.16 -6.85
CA LEU A 55 -0.35 6.88 -6.81
C LEU A 55 0.38 5.88 -5.90
N ILE A 56 1.68 5.68 -6.08
CA ILE A 56 2.45 4.70 -5.30
C ILE A 56 2.51 5.11 -3.83
N SER A 57 2.78 6.38 -3.54
CA SER A 57 2.83 6.87 -2.15
C SER A 57 1.49 6.70 -1.43
N THR A 58 0.39 7.14 -2.05
CA THR A 58 -0.96 7.02 -1.46
C THR A 58 -1.41 5.55 -1.36
N ALA A 59 -1.23 4.77 -2.42
CA ALA A 59 -1.63 3.37 -2.44
C ALA A 59 -0.91 2.53 -1.38
N LEU A 60 0.41 2.75 -1.22
CA LEU A 60 1.18 2.09 -0.17
C LEU A 60 0.76 2.58 1.22
N THR A 61 0.53 3.88 1.44
CA THR A 61 0.05 4.36 2.73
C THR A 61 -1.26 3.69 3.15
N LEU A 62 -2.19 3.51 2.21
CA LEU A 62 -3.49 2.89 2.47
C LEU A 62 -3.42 1.36 2.61
N SER A 63 -2.48 0.70 1.93
CA SER A 63 -2.42 -0.78 1.86
C SER A 63 -1.44 -1.42 2.84
N LEU A 64 -0.34 -0.74 3.20
CA LEU A 64 0.67 -1.25 4.12
C LEU A 64 0.14 -1.69 5.50
N PRO A 65 -0.91 -1.08 6.10
CA PRO A 65 -1.50 -1.58 7.34
C PRO A 65 -1.96 -3.05 7.30
N ILE A 66 -2.08 -3.67 6.12
CA ILE A 66 -2.42 -5.08 5.98
C ILE A 66 -1.43 -6.01 6.70
N LYS A 67 -0.15 -5.61 6.79
CA LYS A 67 0.88 -6.41 7.47
C LYS A 67 0.66 -6.44 8.99
N ASP A 68 -0.04 -5.45 9.54
CA ASP A 68 -0.20 -5.29 10.99
C ASP A 68 -1.24 -6.29 11.56
N PHE A 69 -2.06 -6.93 10.71
CA PHE A 69 -3.04 -7.93 11.17
C PHE A 69 -2.43 -9.19 11.79
N LYS A 70 -1.21 -9.57 11.39
CA LYS A 70 -0.52 -10.71 12.01
C LYS A 70 0.18 -10.34 13.32
N ASP A 71 0.38 -9.05 13.56
CA ASP A 71 1.21 -8.52 14.64
C ASP A 71 0.40 -7.78 15.73
N ILE A 72 -0.94 -7.87 15.72
CA ILE A 72 -1.84 -7.13 16.63
C ILE A 72 -1.44 -7.30 18.11
N GLU A 73 -1.25 -8.54 18.56
CA GLU A 73 -0.90 -8.83 19.95
C GLU A 73 0.48 -8.29 20.34
N GLY A 74 1.45 -8.42 19.42
CA GLY A 74 2.81 -7.91 19.58
C GLY A 74 2.82 -6.38 19.66
N ASP A 75 2.18 -5.71 18.71
CA ASP A 75 2.09 -4.26 18.64
C ASP A 75 1.43 -3.68 19.89
N LYS A 76 0.34 -4.31 20.35
CA LYS A 76 -0.34 -3.93 21.59
C LYS A 76 0.58 -4.06 22.81
N LYS A 77 1.35 -5.15 22.91
CA LYS A 77 2.31 -5.38 24.02
C LYS A 77 3.42 -4.32 24.07
N TYR A 78 3.86 -3.83 22.91
CA TYR A 78 4.95 -2.83 22.81
C TYR A 78 4.45 -1.37 22.72
N GLY A 79 3.14 -1.13 22.90
CA GLY A 79 2.55 0.21 22.84
C GLY A 79 2.64 0.87 21.47
N VAL A 80 2.53 0.06 20.41
CA VAL A 80 2.48 0.50 19.01
C VAL A 80 1.02 0.53 18.58
N TRP A 81 0.54 1.71 18.16
CA TRP A 81 -0.86 1.89 17.77
C TRP A 81 -1.00 1.76 16.26
N THR A 82 -1.34 0.56 15.78
CA THR A 82 -1.70 0.30 14.38
C THR A 82 -3.21 0.36 14.17
N ILE A 83 -3.68 0.44 12.92
CA ILE A 83 -5.12 0.44 12.62
C ILE A 83 -5.83 -0.79 13.23
N PRO A 84 -5.30 -2.02 13.09
CA PRO A 84 -5.91 -3.20 13.71
C PRO A 84 -5.85 -3.21 15.23
N VAL A 85 -4.87 -2.54 15.86
CA VAL A 85 -4.80 -2.40 17.33
C VAL A 85 -5.86 -1.43 17.83
N LEU A 86 -6.09 -0.31 17.14
CA LEU A 86 -7.06 0.71 17.54
C LEU A 86 -8.52 0.29 17.30
N LEU A 87 -8.82 -0.33 16.16
CA LEU A 87 -10.18 -0.67 15.75
C LEU A 87 -10.54 -2.14 15.98
N GLY A 88 -9.61 -2.91 16.55
CA GLY A 88 -9.67 -4.36 16.58
C GLY A 88 -9.53 -4.98 15.18
N GLU A 89 -9.48 -6.31 15.11
CA GLU A 89 -9.33 -7.02 13.84
C GLU A 89 -10.47 -6.71 12.86
N SER A 90 -11.71 -6.60 13.37
CA SER A 90 -12.90 -6.44 12.52
C SER A 90 -12.99 -5.03 11.91
N GLY A 91 -12.87 -4.00 12.74
CA GLY A 91 -12.86 -2.62 12.26
C GLY A 91 -11.61 -2.33 11.43
N GLY A 92 -10.47 -2.90 11.82
CA GLY A 92 -9.24 -2.83 11.05
C GLY A 92 -9.41 -3.41 9.65
N ARG A 93 -9.97 -4.63 9.52
CA ARG A 93 -10.22 -5.27 8.21
C ARG A 93 -11.10 -4.42 7.32
N LEU A 94 -12.13 -3.77 7.87
CA LEU A 94 -13.01 -2.87 7.11
C LEU A 94 -12.24 -1.63 6.60
N VAL A 95 -11.48 -0.96 7.46
CA VAL A 95 -10.74 0.26 7.07
C VAL A 95 -9.63 -0.06 6.07
N VAL A 96 -8.85 -1.12 6.30
CA VAL A 96 -7.75 -1.51 5.42
C VAL A 96 -8.27 -2.03 4.08
N SER A 97 -9.36 -2.82 4.06
CA SER A 97 -9.98 -3.27 2.81
C SER A 97 -10.50 -2.10 1.97
N ALA A 98 -11.15 -1.12 2.60
CA ALA A 98 -11.60 0.10 1.93
C ALA A 98 -10.40 0.89 1.38
N GLY A 99 -9.32 1.02 2.15
CA GLY A 99 -8.07 1.64 1.69
C GLY A 99 -7.49 0.96 0.45
N VAL A 100 -7.40 -0.37 0.45
CA VAL A 100 -6.92 -1.15 -0.71
C VAL A 100 -7.84 -0.96 -1.92
N PHE A 101 -9.16 -1.01 -1.75
CA PHE A 101 -10.12 -0.75 -2.83
C PHE A 101 -9.94 0.65 -3.42
N ILE A 102 -9.82 1.66 -2.56
CA ILE A 102 -9.59 3.06 -2.96
C ILE A 102 -8.28 3.16 -3.76
N SER A 103 -7.21 2.46 -3.37
CA SER A 103 -5.95 2.43 -4.13
C SER A 103 -6.14 1.94 -5.57
N PHE A 104 -6.94 0.89 -5.79
CA PHE A 104 -7.27 0.43 -7.15
C PHE A 104 -8.04 1.50 -7.92
N MET A 105 -9.05 2.11 -7.32
CA MET A 105 -9.83 3.16 -7.97
C MET A 105 -9.01 4.40 -8.29
N LEU A 106 -8.13 4.84 -7.38
CA LEU A 106 -7.22 5.97 -7.59
C LEU A 106 -6.29 5.73 -8.79
N SER A 107 -5.91 4.48 -9.08
CA SER A 107 -5.07 4.18 -10.25
C SER A 107 -5.76 4.56 -11.57
N VAL A 108 -7.08 4.41 -11.67
CA VAL A 108 -7.85 4.79 -12.88
C VAL A 108 -7.73 6.29 -13.14
N PHE A 109 -7.90 7.10 -12.09
CA PHE A 109 -7.89 8.55 -12.21
C PHE A 109 -6.47 9.14 -12.31
N LEU A 110 -5.53 8.65 -11.50
CA LEU A 110 -4.15 9.15 -11.49
C LEU A 110 -3.39 8.72 -12.74
N LEU A 111 -3.61 7.51 -13.27
CA LEU A 111 -3.02 7.12 -14.55
C LEU A 111 -3.80 7.68 -15.75
N ASN A 112 -4.99 8.25 -15.52
CA ASN A 112 -5.88 8.78 -16.55
C ASN A 112 -6.21 7.74 -17.63
N GLU A 113 -6.52 6.52 -17.19
CA GLU A 113 -6.79 5.38 -18.07
C GLU A 113 -8.12 4.73 -17.68
N LEU A 114 -9.21 5.16 -18.33
CA LEU A 114 -10.56 4.69 -18.03
C LEU A 114 -10.79 3.23 -18.38
N ARG A 115 -9.99 2.64 -19.29
CA ARG A 115 -10.07 1.20 -19.61
C ARG A 115 -9.77 0.32 -18.40
N LEU A 116 -9.09 0.86 -17.38
CA LEU A 116 -8.83 0.17 -16.12
C LEU A 116 -10.05 0.10 -15.20
N PHE A 117 -11.09 0.91 -15.41
CA PHE A 117 -12.19 1.07 -14.45
C PHE A 117 -12.83 -0.27 -14.02
N TRP A 118 -13.20 -1.10 -14.98
CA TRP A 118 -13.81 -2.41 -14.69
C TRP A 118 -12.83 -3.37 -14.02
N TRP A 119 -11.56 -3.32 -14.38
CA TRP A 119 -10.52 -4.12 -13.75
C TRP A 119 -10.23 -3.64 -12.32
N ALA A 120 -10.23 -2.34 -12.08
CA ALA A 120 -10.06 -1.75 -10.75
C ALA A 120 -11.20 -2.15 -9.82
N ILE A 121 -12.45 -2.14 -10.31
CA ILE A 121 -13.60 -2.65 -9.56
C ILE A 121 -13.46 -4.14 -9.27
N LEU A 122 -13.08 -4.95 -10.27
CA LEU A 122 -12.93 -6.40 -10.12
C LEU A 122 -11.85 -6.75 -9.08
N PHE A 123 -10.62 -6.28 -9.27
CA PHE A 123 -9.48 -6.59 -8.40
C PHE A 123 -9.56 -5.88 -7.05
N GLY A 124 -10.03 -4.64 -7.03
CA GLY A 124 -10.30 -3.90 -5.80
C GLY A 124 -11.40 -4.56 -4.99
N GLY A 125 -12.52 -4.93 -5.62
CA GLY A 125 -13.64 -5.60 -4.97
C GLY A 125 -13.26 -6.98 -4.44
N ALA A 126 -12.54 -7.77 -5.23
CA ALA A 126 -12.00 -9.05 -4.78
C ALA A 126 -11.05 -8.86 -3.57
N SER A 127 -10.13 -7.89 -3.64
CA SER A 127 -9.23 -7.57 -2.53
C SER A 127 -9.99 -7.14 -1.27
N TYR A 128 -11.04 -6.35 -1.43
CA TYR A 128 -11.91 -5.91 -0.34
C TYR A 128 -12.57 -7.10 0.36
N LEU A 129 -13.14 -8.03 -0.41
CA LEU A 129 -13.79 -9.24 0.11
C LEU A 129 -12.78 -10.18 0.78
N ILE A 130 -11.60 -10.36 0.19
CA ILE A 130 -10.51 -11.18 0.74
C ILE A 130 -10.07 -10.67 2.12
N ILE A 131 -9.81 -9.35 2.25
CA ILE A 131 -9.36 -8.75 3.51
C ILE A 131 -10.47 -8.78 4.55
N THR A 132 -11.71 -8.52 4.15
CA THR A 132 -12.87 -8.53 5.06
C THR A 132 -13.21 -9.96 5.54
N SER A 133 -12.90 -10.97 4.73
CA SER A 133 -13.13 -12.38 5.07
C SER A 133 -12.27 -12.84 6.25
N ARG A 134 -12.92 -13.17 7.38
CA ARG A 134 -12.26 -13.77 8.54
C ARG A 134 -11.78 -15.21 8.33
N LYS A 135 -12.21 -15.86 7.25
CA LYS A 135 -11.76 -17.22 6.92
C LYS A 135 -10.28 -17.26 6.52
N ILE A 136 -9.75 -16.13 6.05
CA ILE A 136 -8.36 -16.02 5.59
C ILE A 136 -7.47 -15.58 6.76
N LYS A 137 -6.46 -16.40 7.05
CA LYS A 137 -5.47 -16.12 8.10
C LYS A 137 -4.68 -14.84 7.76
N PRO A 138 -4.41 -13.96 8.74
CA PRO A 138 -3.70 -12.70 8.52
C PRO A 138 -2.39 -12.81 7.72
N HIS A 139 -1.57 -13.82 7.97
CA HIS A 139 -0.28 -13.99 7.28
C HIS A 139 -0.43 -14.33 5.78
N LEU A 140 -1.60 -14.80 5.33
CA LEU A 140 -1.88 -15.10 3.92
C LEU A 140 -2.43 -13.89 3.17
N LEU A 141 -2.98 -12.89 3.86
CA LEU A 141 -3.59 -11.72 3.24
C LEU A 141 -2.60 -10.99 2.31
N PHE A 142 -1.35 -10.84 2.75
CA PHE A 142 -0.30 -10.22 1.95
C PHE A 142 -0.13 -10.86 0.58
N TRP A 143 -0.06 -12.20 0.52
CA TRP A 143 0.16 -12.92 -0.73
C TRP A 143 -1.02 -12.82 -1.69
N TRP A 144 -2.25 -12.87 -1.17
CA TRP A 144 -3.45 -12.70 -1.99
C TRP A 144 -3.54 -11.30 -2.60
N ILE A 145 -3.24 -10.27 -1.82
CA ILE A 145 -3.22 -8.88 -2.32
C ILE A 145 -2.08 -8.67 -3.31
N LEU A 146 -0.90 -9.23 -3.06
CA LEU A 146 0.21 -9.16 -3.99
C LEU A 146 -0.14 -9.82 -5.34
N ALA A 147 -0.81 -10.98 -5.32
CA ALA A 147 -1.28 -11.65 -6.52
C ALA A 147 -2.31 -10.80 -7.29
N ALA A 148 -3.27 -10.18 -6.58
CA ALA A 148 -4.26 -9.29 -7.20
C ALA A 148 -3.61 -8.05 -7.84
N VAL A 149 -2.68 -7.40 -7.14
CA VAL A 149 -1.94 -6.24 -7.66
C VAL A 149 -1.06 -6.65 -8.84
N GLY A 150 -0.39 -7.80 -8.78
CA GLY A 150 0.44 -8.31 -9.87
C GLY A 150 -0.37 -8.59 -11.14
N ALA A 151 -1.51 -9.29 -11.00
CA ALA A 151 -2.42 -9.55 -12.12
C ALA A 151 -3.00 -8.26 -12.72
N TYR A 152 -3.42 -7.32 -11.87
CA TYR A 152 -3.88 -6.00 -12.32
C TYR A 152 -2.77 -5.22 -13.04
N GLY A 153 -1.53 -5.27 -12.54
CA GLY A 153 -0.37 -4.66 -13.18
C GLY A 153 -0.09 -5.22 -14.58
N LEU A 154 -0.23 -6.54 -14.78
CA LEU A 154 -0.09 -7.16 -16.10
C LEU A 154 -1.16 -6.67 -17.08
N ILE A 155 -2.40 -6.48 -16.61
CA ILE A 155 -3.49 -5.92 -17.42
C ILE A 155 -3.23 -4.46 -17.77
N LEU A 156 -2.75 -3.67 -16.81
CA LEU A 156 -2.31 -2.29 -17.05
C LEU A 156 -1.24 -2.24 -18.15
N MET A 157 -0.21 -3.07 -18.05
CA MET A 157 0.84 -3.15 -19.06
C MET A 157 0.26 -3.51 -20.43
N LYS A 158 -0.63 -4.49 -20.49
CA LYS A 158 -1.32 -4.86 -21.74
C LYS A 158 -2.10 -3.68 -22.33
N ILE A 159 -2.84 -2.93 -21.53
CA ILE A 159 -3.68 -1.80 -22.00
C ILE A 159 -2.84 -0.61 -22.49
N VAL A 160 -1.69 -0.38 -21.86
CA VAL A 160 -0.81 0.76 -22.15
C VAL A 160 0.11 0.47 -23.34
N PHE A 161 0.60 -0.76 -23.49
CA PHE A 161 1.60 -1.12 -24.49
C PHE A 161 1.07 -1.91 -25.70
N LEU A 162 -0.18 -2.41 -25.66
CA LEU A 162 -0.84 -3.12 -26.76
C LEU A 162 -2.17 -2.43 -27.13
#